data_AF-A0A7Z9XKU0-F1
#
_entry.id   AF-A0A7Z9XKU0-F1
#
_cell.length_a   1.000
_cell.length_b   1.000
_cell.length_c   1.000
_cell.angle_alpha   90.00
_cell.angle_beta   90.00
_cell.angle_gamma   90.00
#
_symmetry.space_group_name_H-M   'P 1'
#
loop_
_entity.id
_entity.type
_entity.pdbx_description
1 polymer ?
#
loop_
_entity_poly.entity_id
_entity_poly.type
_entity_poly.pdbx_seq_one_letter_code
_entity_poly.pdbx_strand_id
1 'polypeptide(L)' 'MQTYPAMQPFDWDVDQPNRMLADILDRQYTPYLDLLPIFRAWDGPTLFFPIDGHWNPRGHHLAGDTLFNWLQKDIPTDEN' A
#
# COMPACT_ATOMS: atom_id res chain seq x y z
N MET A 1 -9.36 17.63 6.62
CA MET A 1 -8.54 18.86 6.45
C MET A 1 -9.24 20.10 7.01
N GLN A 2 -10.00 20.00 8.11
CA GLN A 2 -10.68 21.14 8.74
C GLN A 2 -10.00 21.55 10.07
N THR A 3 -8.97 20.82 10.47
CA THR A 3 -8.34 20.86 11.79
C THR A 3 -6.96 21.54 11.81
N TYR A 4 -6.39 21.88 10.63
CA TYR A 4 -5.05 22.48 10.51
C TYR A 4 -5.03 23.64 9.51
N PRO A 5 -5.32 24.88 9.96
CA PRO A 5 -5.33 26.07 9.09
C PRO A 5 -3.99 26.33 8.38
N ALA A 6 -2.87 26.01 9.04
CA ALA A 6 -1.54 26.15 8.46
C ALA A 6 -1.27 25.21 7.27
N MET A 7 -2.04 24.13 7.12
CA MET A 7 -1.90 23.19 6.01
C MET A 7 -2.79 23.53 4.81
N GLN A 8 -3.72 24.49 4.94
CA GLN A 8 -4.65 24.90 3.88
C GLN A 8 -4.01 25.52 2.61
N PRO A 9 -2.94 26.32 2.69
CA PRO A 9 -2.41 26.98 1.49
C PRO A 9 -1.59 26.02 0.61
N PHE A 10 -1.39 24.77 1.01
CA PHE A 10 -0.63 23.78 0.28
C PHE A 10 -1.56 22.84 -0.48
N ASP A 11 -1.20 22.55 -1.73
CA ASP A 11 -1.79 21.46 -2.48
C ASP A 11 -1.07 20.16 -2.13
N TRP A 12 -1.78 19.24 -1.47
CA TRP A 12 -1.20 18.00 -0.95
C TRP A 12 -1.46 16.85 -1.91
N ASP A 13 -0.43 16.47 -2.64
CA ASP A 13 -0.42 15.23 -3.40
C ASP A 13 -0.17 14.05 -2.44
N VAL A 14 -1.25 13.44 -1.96
CA VAL A 14 -1.21 12.32 -1.01
C VAL A 14 -0.55 11.06 -1.58
N ASP A 15 -0.34 11.00 -2.90
CA ASP A 15 0.29 9.89 -3.60
C ASP A 15 1.79 10.12 -3.84
N GLN A 16 2.27 11.37 -3.69
CA GLN A 16 3.68 11.71 -3.85
C GLN A 16 4.61 10.83 -3.01
N PRO A 17 4.34 10.54 -1.72
CA PRO A 17 5.20 9.69 -0.92
C PRO A 17 5.36 8.28 -1.50
N ASN A 18 4.28 7.68 -2.01
CA ASN A 18 4.32 6.34 -2.59
C ASN A 18 5.16 6.31 -3.88
N ARG A 19 4.99 7.32 -4.75
CA ARG A 19 5.79 7.45 -5.99
C ARG A 19 7.27 7.69 -5.71
N MET A 20 7.59 8.50 -4.69
CA MET A 20 8.98 8.74 -4.29
C MET A 20 9.66 7.47 -3.77
N LEU A 21 8.96 6.66 -2.97
CA LEU A 21 9.50 5.39 -2.48
C LEU A 21 9.70 4.39 -3.62
N ALA A 22 8.74 4.28 -4.54
CA ALA A 22 8.87 3.43 -5.73
C ALA A 22 10.11 3.79 -6.56
N ASP A 23 10.31 5.07 -6.88
CA ASP A 23 11.47 5.55 -7.65
C ASP A 23 12.82 5.25 -6.95
N ILE A 24 12.89 5.37 -5.61
CA ILE A 24 14.09 5.01 -4.85
C ILE A 24 14.37 3.51 -4.97
N LEU A 25 13.36 2.67 -4.75
CA LEU A 25 13.50 1.21 -4.78
C LEU A 25 13.84 0.69 -6.19
N ASP A 26 13.23 1.27 -7.23
CA ASP A 26 13.51 0.96 -8.64
C ASP A 26 14.98 1.26 -8.97
N ARG A 27 15.50 2.43 -8.58
CA ARG A 27 16.92 2.78 -8.79
C ARG A 27 17.89 1.87 -8.07
N GLN A 28 17.46 1.27 -6.97
CA GLN A 28 18.24 0.32 -6.18
C GLN A 28 18.01 -1.13 -6.61
N TYR A 29 17.22 -1.38 -7.66
CA TYR A 29 16.83 -2.73 -8.09
C TYR A 29 16.28 -3.59 -6.94
N THR A 30 15.58 -2.96 -6.00
CA THR A 30 15.01 -3.64 -4.83
C THR A 30 13.58 -4.01 -5.16
N PRO A 31 13.22 -5.31 -5.21
CA PRO A 31 11.85 -5.72 -5.45
C PRO A 31 10.92 -5.22 -4.33
N TYR A 32 9.73 -4.76 -4.70
CA TYR A 32 8.71 -4.33 -3.75
C TYR A 32 7.31 -4.69 -4.21
N LEU A 33 6.40 -4.74 -3.24
CA LEU A 33 4.97 -4.90 -3.45
C LEU A 33 4.27 -3.58 -3.11
N ASP A 34 3.76 -2.90 -4.14
CA ASP A 34 2.92 -1.71 -3.95
C ASP A 34 1.47 -2.12 -3.64
N LEU A 35 1.06 -1.95 -2.38
CA LEU A 35 -0.29 -2.27 -1.91
C LEU A 35 -1.32 -1.18 -2.25
N LEU A 36 -0.90 0.05 -2.56
CA LEU A 36 -1.82 1.16 -2.83
C LEU A 36 -2.79 0.89 -4.01
N PRO A 37 -2.35 0.43 -5.19
CA PRO A 37 -3.27 0.10 -6.27
C PRO A 37 -4.22 -1.05 -5.91
N ILE A 38 -3.78 -2.00 -5.08
CA ILE A 38 -4.57 -3.16 -4.66
C ILE A 38 -5.70 -2.73 -3.72
N PHE A 39 -5.40 -1.86 -2.76
CA PHE A 39 -6.45 -1.29 -1.89
C PHE A 39 -7.42 -0.38 -2.64
N ARG A 40 -6.96 0.35 -3.65
CA ARG A 40 -7.83 1.21 -4.48
C ARG A 40 -8.77 0.43 -5.38
N ALA A 41 -8.32 -0.73 -5.85
CA ALA A 41 -9.13 -1.62 -6.68
C ALA A 41 -10.16 -2.45 -5.87
N TRP A 42 -10.07 -2.43 -4.54
CA TRP A 42 -10.99 -3.16 -3.68
C TRP A 42 -12.40 -2.56 -3.70
N ASP A 43 -13.38 -3.39 -4.05
CA ASP A 43 -14.81 -3.04 -4.13
C ASP A 43 -15.64 -3.57 -2.95
N GLY A 44 -15.01 -4.30 -2.02
CA GLY A 44 -15.65 -4.90 -0.86
C GLY A 44 -15.79 -3.97 0.36
N PRO A 45 -16.02 -4.53 1.56
CA PRO A 45 -16.16 -3.76 2.80
C PRO A 45 -14.91 -2.92 3.12
N THR A 46 -15.09 -1.84 3.87
CA THR A 46 -13.99 -0.95 4.31
C THR A 46 -12.83 -1.75 4.90
N LEU A 47 -11.61 -1.43 4.48
CA LEU A 47 -10.37 -2.10 4.91
C LEU A 47 -9.64 -1.40 6.07
N PHE A 48 -10.10 -0.23 6.47
CA PHE A 48 -9.52 0.59 7.52
C PHE A 48 -10.57 1.07 8.53
N PHE A 49 -10.13 1.56 9.68
CA PHE A 49 -10.98 2.26 10.64
C PHE A 49 -11.11 3.74 10.22
N PRO A 50 -12.32 4.27 9.97
CA PRO A 50 -12.49 5.66 9.52
C PRO A 50 -11.97 6.74 10.48
N ILE A 51 -11.75 6.38 11.75
CA ILE A 51 -11.29 7.29 12.79
C ILE A 51 -9.83 7.74 12.59
N ASP A 52 -8.98 6.86 12.06
CA ASP A 52 -7.54 7.10 12.02
C ASP A 52 -6.82 6.53 10.78
N GLY A 53 -7.52 5.75 9.94
CA GLY A 53 -6.94 5.18 8.73
C GLY A 53 -6.11 3.91 8.97
N HIS A 54 -5.98 3.41 10.20
CA HIS A 54 -5.34 2.11 10.44
C HIS A 54 -6.15 0.99 9.77
N TRP A 55 -5.45 -0.01 9.24
CA TRP A 55 -6.12 -1.19 8.70
C TRP A 55 -6.93 -1.88 9.79
N ASN A 56 -8.12 -2.32 9.42
CA ASN A 56 -8.91 -3.23 10.23
C ASN A 56 -8.51 -4.68 9.89
N PRO A 57 -9.07 -5.70 10.55
CA PRO A 57 -8.68 -7.09 10.28
C PRO A 57 -8.80 -7.51 8.80
N ARG A 58 -9.74 -6.93 8.03
CA ARG A 58 -9.89 -7.22 6.60
C ARG A 58 -8.77 -6.61 5.78
N GLY A 59 -8.37 -5.37 6.08
CA GLY A 59 -7.22 -4.72 5.45
C GLY A 59 -5.94 -5.50 5.68
N HIS A 60 -5.70 -5.94 6.92
CA HIS A 60 -4.59 -6.82 7.25
C HIS A 60 -4.65 -8.15 6.48
N HIS A 61 -5.83 -8.76 6.36
CA HIS A 61 -5.99 -10.02 5.63
C HIS A 61 -5.64 -9.86 4.13
N LEU A 62 -6.22 -8.85 3.46
CA LEU A 62 -5.93 -8.58 2.05
C LEU A 62 -4.44 -8.31 1.81
N ALA A 63 -3.80 -7.52 2.68
CA ALA A 63 -2.37 -7.26 2.61
C ALA A 63 -1.55 -8.55 2.78
N GLY A 64 -1.93 -9.40 3.74
CA GLY A 64 -1.29 -10.68 4.01
C GLY A 64 -1.38 -11.65 2.83
N ASP A 65 -2.58 -11.85 2.27
CA ASP A 65 -2.81 -12.72 1.12
C ASP A 65 -2.01 -12.24 -0.11
N THR A 66 -2.01 -10.92 -0.33
CA THR A 66 -1.26 -10.31 -1.44
C THR A 66 0.24 -10.53 -1.26
N LEU A 67 0.77 -10.29 -0.06
CA LEU A 67 2.18 -10.48 0.25
C LEU A 67 2.59 -11.95 0.09
N PHE A 68 1.78 -12.88 0.59
CA PHE A 68 2.01 -14.31 0.45
C PHE A 68 2.12 -14.71 -1.03
N ASN A 69 1.13 -14.31 -1.85
CA ASN A 69 1.13 -14.60 -3.29
C ASN A 69 2.30 -13.94 -4.03
N TRP A 70 2.73 -12.76 -3.59
CA TRP A 70 3.90 -12.08 -4.16
C TRP A 70 5.18 -12.85 -3.86
N LEU A 71 5.39 -13.27 -2.61
CA LEU A 71 6.57 -14.04 -2.19
C LEU A 71 6.63 -15.41 -2.86
N GLN A 72 5.50 -16.08 -3.08
CA GLN A 72 5.47 -17.41 -3.72
C GLN A 72 6.04 -17.41 -5.14
N LYS A 73 6.03 -16.27 -5.86
CA LYS A 73 6.58 -16.19 -7.22
C LYS A 73 8.11 -16.36 -7.25
N ASP A 74 8.78 -16.07 -6.14
CA ASP A 74 10.23 -16.09 -6.03
C ASP A 74 10.76 -17.32 -5.29
N ILE A 75 9.87 -18.20 -4.81
CA ILE A 75 10.26 -19.48 -4.21
C ILE A 75 10.40 -20.49 -5.35
N PRO A 76 11.61 -21.03 -5.63
CA PRO A 76 11.75 -22.12 -6.57
C PRO A 76 10.87 -23.28 -6.10
N THR A 77 9.94 -23.73 -6.95
CA THR A 77 9.30 -25.01 -6.72
C THR A 77 10.37 -26.07 -6.93
N ASP A 78 10.66 -26.87 -5.89
CA ASP A 78 11.46 -28.08 -6.06
C ASP A 78 10.76 -28.97 -7.09
N GLU A 79 11.22 -28.92 -8.34
CA GLU A 79 10.87 -29.90 -9.36
C GLU A 79 11.79 -31.12 -9.16
N ASN A 80 11.15 -32.28 -8.97
CA ASN A 80 11.79 -33.61 -8.95
C ASN A 80 12.45 -33.95 -10.29
#